data_AF-A0A9E5KEN8-F1
#
_entry.id   AF-A0A9E5KEN8-F1
#
_cell.length_a   1.000
_cell.length_b   1.000
_cell.length_c   1.000
_cell.angle_alpha   90.00
_cell.angle_beta   90.00
_cell.angle_gamma   90.00
#
_symmetry.space_group_name_H-M   'P 1'
#
loop_
_entity.id
_entity.type
_entity.pdbx_description
1 polymer ?
#
loop_
_entity_poly.entity_id
_entity_poly.type
_entity_poly.pdbx_seq_one_letter_code
_entity_poly.pdbx_strand_id
1 'polypeptide(L)'
;MYRVSGHFPYYRDAQFPPLYHHPAAPPIDLLQYRLAAGALDEAREREMSLFLTQASIVIPGYAEATIPADRLAATAKFAGEVLDLHGIQLPDFVRAVGAEEQARSLLVWLEKQEGYLLKPMNCPHHIQIYKAVQRSYRDLPVRLAEFGTVYRYEQTGELSGMTRVRGFTQDDGHLFVTSEQVEEELLANIELVRFVLKTLGLGDYRVRIGLRAKGSDKYVGSNDDWDNAEAALLRIVKNLEMPHSAEEGEAAFYGPKIDFVVRDCIGREWQLGTVQLDYNLPKRFDLEYIGADNRVHRPVMIHRAPFGSMERFMGILIEHFAGAFPVWLAPEQVRVLPVSEKAADYAKQIELKLREAGIRVTADIGSDKIGARIRTATLDKVPYMAVVGEKEAQSGQVSVRDRVTGDLGAISLEAFMARLEVEIRERRLPAG
;
A
#
# COMPACT_ATOMS: atom_id res chain seq x y z
N MET A 1 -0.04 15.79 0.22
CA MET A 1 -0.40 15.96 1.64
C MET A 1 -1.84 16.44 1.70
N TYR A 2 -2.59 16.13 2.76
CA TYR A 2 -3.94 16.63 2.99
C TYR A 2 -3.91 17.89 3.85
N ARG A 3 -4.72 18.90 3.55
CA ARG A 3 -4.95 19.95 4.54
C ARG A 3 -5.79 19.40 5.68
N VAL A 4 -5.41 19.68 6.93
CA VAL A 4 -6.21 19.39 8.12
C VAL A 4 -7.49 20.21 7.98
N SER A 5 -8.57 19.56 7.58
CA SER A 5 -9.91 20.13 7.49
C SER A 5 -10.85 19.13 8.13
N GLY A 6 -11.92 19.59 8.79
CA GLY A 6 -12.85 18.77 9.59
C GLY A 6 -13.57 17.63 8.85
N HIS A 7 -13.21 17.34 7.61
CA HIS A 7 -13.72 16.23 6.82
C HIS A 7 -13.03 14.89 7.13
N PHE A 8 -11.96 14.85 7.93
CA PHE A 8 -11.14 13.64 8.10
C PHE A 8 -10.95 13.16 9.54
N PRO A 9 -11.99 12.59 10.18
CA PRO A 9 -11.84 11.91 11.47
C PRO A 9 -11.34 10.45 11.34
N TYR A 10 -11.44 9.81 10.16
CA TYR A 10 -11.47 8.35 10.04
C TYR A 10 -10.14 7.58 10.17
N TYR A 11 -9.04 8.25 10.47
CA TYR A 11 -7.75 7.62 10.77
C TYR A 11 -6.94 8.39 11.81
N ARG A 12 -7.57 9.18 12.69
CA ARG A 12 -6.82 10.04 13.63
C ARG A 12 -5.75 9.26 14.39
N ASP A 13 -6.08 8.05 14.82
CA ASP A 13 -5.17 7.19 15.61
C ASP A 13 -4.09 6.49 14.76
N ALA A 14 -4.27 6.44 13.43
CA ALA A 14 -3.36 5.81 12.48
C ALA A 14 -2.75 6.81 11.48
N GLN A 15 -2.83 8.11 11.78
CA GLN A 15 -2.23 9.18 10.99
C GLN A 15 -0.95 9.66 11.65
N PHE A 16 0.00 10.09 10.82
CA PHE A 16 1.15 10.82 11.32
C PHE A 16 0.69 12.16 11.88
N PRO A 17 1.41 12.72 12.87
CA PRO A 17 1.13 14.06 13.37
C PRO A 17 1.07 15.09 12.23
N PRO A 18 0.13 16.03 12.27
CA PRO A 18 0.04 17.10 11.29
C PRO A 18 1.28 18.00 11.32
N LEU A 19 1.67 18.44 10.12
CA LEU A 19 2.71 19.43 9.87
C LEU A 19 2.04 20.80 9.78
N TYR A 20 2.29 21.68 10.74
CA TYR A 20 1.72 23.02 10.75
C TYR A 20 2.72 24.08 10.29
N HIS A 21 2.20 25.12 9.63
CA HIS A 21 2.99 26.29 9.25
C HIS A 21 3.25 27.24 10.44
N HIS A 22 2.33 27.32 11.39
CA HIS A 22 2.50 28.18 12.57
C HIS A 22 3.51 27.55 13.55
N PRO A 23 4.56 28.25 14.01
CA PRO A 23 5.63 27.66 14.84
C PRO A 23 5.15 27.14 16.19
N ALA A 24 4.11 27.76 16.78
CA ALA A 24 3.51 27.28 18.02
C ALA A 24 2.63 26.03 17.86
N ALA A 25 2.18 25.72 16.64
CA ALA A 25 1.17 24.69 16.44
C ALA A 25 1.68 23.26 16.67
N PRO A 26 2.89 22.86 16.22
CA PRO A 26 3.41 21.52 16.53
C PRO A 26 3.50 21.21 18.04
N PRO A 27 4.07 22.08 18.91
CA PRO A 27 4.07 21.79 20.34
C PRO A 27 2.65 21.87 20.95
N ILE A 28 1.80 22.78 20.49
CA ILE A 28 0.39 22.84 20.96
C ILE A 28 -0.39 21.57 20.59
N ASP A 29 -0.18 20.99 19.40
CA ASP A 29 -0.82 19.74 18.95
C ASP A 29 -0.44 18.56 19.84
N LEU A 30 0.84 18.46 20.20
CA LEU A 30 1.33 17.42 21.11
C LEU A 30 0.76 17.57 22.54
N LEU A 31 0.69 18.80 23.05
CA LEU A 31 0.11 19.08 24.37
C LEU A 31 -1.41 18.87 24.37
N GLN A 32 -2.08 19.25 23.28
CA GLN A 32 -3.49 18.97 23.04
C GLN A 32 -3.75 17.47 23.06
N TYR A 33 -2.96 16.69 22.33
CA TYR A 33 -3.07 15.23 22.28
C TYR A 33 -2.87 14.62 23.67
N ARG A 34 -1.85 15.07 24.41
CA ARG A 34 -1.62 14.60 25.77
C ARG A 34 -2.80 14.89 26.69
N LEU A 35 -3.33 16.11 26.69
CA LEU A 35 -4.47 16.49 27.52
C LEU A 35 -5.73 15.69 27.16
N ALA A 36 -5.98 15.48 25.86
CA ALA A 36 -7.11 14.69 25.36
C ALA A 36 -7.02 13.22 25.76
N ALA A 37 -5.80 12.67 25.88
CA ALA A 37 -5.59 11.29 26.31
C ALA A 37 -5.98 11.03 27.79
N GLY A 38 -6.15 12.09 28.59
CA GLY A 38 -6.60 11.97 29.98
C GLY A 38 -5.65 11.16 30.86
N ALA A 39 -6.21 10.39 31.80
CA ALA A 39 -5.42 9.52 32.66
C ALA A 39 -4.88 8.32 31.86
N LEU A 40 -3.58 8.07 31.97
CA LEU A 40 -2.89 6.97 31.30
C LEU A 40 -2.33 5.99 32.34
N ASP A 41 -2.23 4.71 31.97
CA ASP A 41 -1.49 3.72 32.76
C ASP A 41 0.03 3.93 32.67
N GLU A 42 0.81 3.29 33.54
CA GLU A 42 2.27 3.48 33.59
C GLU A 42 3.01 3.06 32.31
N ALA A 43 2.46 2.12 31.52
CA ALA A 43 3.08 1.73 30.26
C ALA A 43 2.91 2.85 29.23
N ARG A 44 1.68 3.35 29.07
CA ARG A 44 1.35 4.46 28.17
C ARG A 44 2.01 5.77 28.59
N GLU A 45 2.21 5.99 29.89
CA GLU A 45 2.93 7.16 30.39
C GLU A 45 4.42 7.14 30.04
N ARG A 46 5.04 5.96 30.02
CA ARG A 46 6.42 5.80 29.55
C ARG A 46 6.53 6.04 28.05
N GLU A 47 5.60 5.52 27.26
CA GLU A 47 5.53 5.77 25.81
C GLU A 47 5.34 7.26 25.51
N MET A 48 4.42 7.91 26.22
CA MET A 48 4.15 9.34 26.09
C MET A 48 5.38 10.19 26.46
N SER A 49 6.07 9.84 27.55
CA SER A 49 7.29 10.54 27.97
C SER A 49 8.41 10.41 26.92
N LEU A 50 8.58 9.21 26.36
CA LEU A 50 9.54 8.98 25.28
C LEU A 50 9.18 9.80 24.04
N PHE A 51 7.90 9.84 23.68
CA PHE A 51 7.41 10.60 22.52
C PHE A 51 7.62 12.10 22.68
N LEU A 52 7.29 12.68 23.84
CA LEU A 52 7.55 14.08 24.16
C LEU A 52 9.05 14.41 24.05
N THR A 53 9.90 13.54 24.59
CA THR A 53 11.36 13.69 24.52
C THR A 53 11.86 13.66 23.07
N GLN A 54 11.37 12.73 22.25
CA GLN A 54 11.72 12.65 20.82
C GLN A 54 11.27 13.89 20.05
N ALA A 55 10.15 14.49 20.44
CA ALA A 55 9.67 15.75 19.89
C ALA A 55 10.41 16.99 20.44
N SER A 56 11.44 16.80 21.27
CA SER A 56 12.16 17.88 21.96
C SER A 56 11.26 18.76 22.85
N ILE A 57 10.19 18.17 23.40
CA ILE A 57 9.29 18.81 24.36
C ILE A 57 9.59 18.26 25.75
N VAL A 58 10.02 19.14 26.66
CA VAL A 58 10.23 18.82 28.07
C VAL A 58 9.20 19.60 28.87
N ILE A 59 8.18 18.91 29.37
CA ILE A 59 7.14 19.50 30.22
C ILE A 59 7.68 19.56 31.66
N PRO A 60 7.91 20.75 32.24
CA PRO A 60 8.44 20.87 33.61
C PRO A 60 7.51 20.22 34.64
N GLY A 61 8.04 19.35 35.49
CA GLY A 61 7.29 18.67 36.55
C GLY A 61 6.53 17.42 36.10
N TYR A 62 6.58 17.06 34.81
CA TYR A 62 5.84 15.91 34.28
C TYR A 62 6.45 14.56 34.69
N ALA A 63 7.78 14.44 34.65
CA ALA A 63 8.47 13.19 34.97
C ALA A 63 8.47 12.90 36.48
N GLU A 64 8.44 13.94 37.29
CA GLU A 64 8.43 13.89 38.75
C GLU A 64 7.02 13.58 39.31
N ALA A 65 5.97 13.87 38.55
CA ALA A 65 4.60 13.63 38.95
C ALA A 65 4.28 12.12 39.03
N THR A 66 3.72 11.70 40.16
CA THR A 66 3.37 10.30 40.45
C THR A 66 1.89 9.99 40.25
N ILE A 67 1.03 11.01 40.17
CA ILE A 67 -0.40 10.86 39.89
C ILE A 67 -0.77 11.48 38.52
N PRO A 68 -1.74 10.88 37.79
CA PRO A 68 -2.12 11.39 36.46
C PRO A 68 -2.61 12.84 36.45
N ALA A 69 -3.29 13.28 37.53
CA ALA A 69 -3.80 14.64 37.65
C ALA A 69 -2.68 15.69 37.60
N ASP A 70 -1.55 15.43 38.27
CA ASP A 70 -0.40 16.34 38.32
C ASP A 70 0.30 16.43 36.96
N ARG A 71 0.38 15.31 36.22
CA ARG A 71 0.90 15.29 34.84
C ARG A 71 0.05 16.11 33.89
N LEU A 72 -1.27 15.99 34.00
CA LEU A 72 -2.21 16.78 33.20
C LEU A 72 -2.13 18.27 33.56
N ALA A 73 -2.01 18.60 34.85
CA ALA A 73 -1.83 19.98 35.30
C ALA A 73 -0.52 20.60 34.80
N ALA A 74 0.60 19.85 34.86
CA ALA A 74 1.89 20.26 34.31
C ALA A 74 1.81 20.49 32.79
N THR A 75 1.14 19.58 32.07
CA THR A 75 0.90 19.70 30.62
C THR A 75 0.09 20.94 30.28
N ALA A 76 -1.00 21.19 31.01
CA ALA A 76 -1.86 22.37 30.80
C ALA A 76 -1.12 23.68 31.09
N LYS A 77 -0.34 23.72 32.17
CA LYS A 77 0.50 24.88 32.50
C LYS A 77 1.50 25.18 31.39
N PHE A 78 2.21 24.16 30.92
CA PHE A 78 3.19 24.32 29.85
C PHE A 78 2.54 24.73 28.52
N ALA A 79 1.33 24.23 28.21
CA ALA A 79 0.57 24.69 27.05
C ALA A 79 0.22 26.19 27.15
N GLY A 80 -0.14 26.68 28.34
CA GLY A 80 -0.32 28.11 28.59
C GLY A 80 0.96 28.92 28.35
N GLU A 81 2.10 28.45 28.85
CA GLU A 81 3.40 29.10 28.64
C GLU A 81 3.79 29.17 27.14
N VAL A 82 3.49 28.12 26.36
CA VAL A 82 3.70 28.11 24.91
C VAL A 82 2.77 29.11 24.20
N LEU A 83 1.49 29.18 24.59
CA LEU A 83 0.54 30.16 24.04
C LEU A 83 1.02 31.59 24.30
N ASP A 84 1.42 31.88 25.54
CA ASP A 84 1.90 33.20 25.96
C ASP A 84 3.19 33.60 25.22
N LEU A 85 4.16 32.67 25.10
CA LEU A 85 5.42 32.90 24.38
C LEU A 85 5.20 33.31 22.92
N HIS A 86 4.16 32.74 22.29
CA HIS A 86 3.80 33.03 20.91
C HIS A 86 2.74 34.12 20.77
N GLY A 87 2.33 34.78 21.85
CA GLY A 87 1.34 35.85 21.84
C GLY A 87 -0.07 35.40 21.44
N ILE A 88 -0.41 34.12 21.63
CA ILE A 88 -1.70 33.54 21.25
C ILE A 88 -2.69 33.73 22.38
N GLN A 89 -3.72 34.54 22.16
CA GLN A 89 -4.80 34.72 23.12
C GLN A 89 -5.89 33.67 22.89
N LEU A 90 -6.05 32.76 23.85
CA LEU A 90 -7.08 31.73 23.83
C LEU A 90 -7.90 31.74 25.13
N PRO A 91 -8.84 32.68 25.30
CA PRO A 91 -9.60 32.85 26.55
C PRO A 91 -10.37 31.59 26.99
N ASP A 92 -10.82 30.79 26.03
CA ASP A 92 -11.54 29.55 26.28
C ASP A 92 -10.63 28.48 26.93
N PHE A 93 -9.33 28.48 26.62
CA PHE A 93 -8.38 27.58 27.28
C PHE A 93 -8.15 27.97 28.75
N VAL A 94 -8.10 29.28 29.04
CA VAL A 94 -7.92 29.80 30.40
C VAL A 94 -9.15 29.54 31.27
N ARG A 95 -10.35 29.62 30.68
CA ARG A 95 -11.63 29.38 31.38
C ARG A 95 -12.01 27.91 31.49
N ALA A 96 -11.44 27.06 30.66
CA ALA A 96 -11.75 25.63 30.61
C ALA A 96 -11.49 24.95 31.96
N VAL A 97 -12.43 24.12 32.39
CA VAL A 97 -12.34 23.34 33.63
C VAL A 97 -11.89 21.93 33.30
N GLY A 98 -10.62 21.64 33.58
CA GLY A 98 -10.03 20.32 33.39
C GLY A 98 -9.44 20.08 32.00
N ALA A 99 -8.68 18.98 31.90
CA ALA A 99 -7.83 18.68 30.75
C ALA A 99 -8.62 18.49 29.44
N GLU A 100 -9.84 17.95 29.50
CA GLU A 100 -10.65 17.68 28.32
C GLU A 100 -11.11 18.98 27.63
N GLU A 101 -11.66 19.93 28.38
CA GLU A 101 -12.07 21.23 27.85
C GLU A 101 -10.87 22.05 27.35
N GLN A 102 -9.75 21.98 28.07
CA GLN A 102 -8.48 22.59 27.65
C GLN A 102 -8.00 22.00 26.32
N ALA A 103 -7.99 20.68 26.19
CA ALA A 103 -7.63 19.99 24.95
C ALA A 103 -8.56 20.38 23.80
N ARG A 104 -9.87 20.49 24.05
CA ARG A 104 -10.84 20.92 23.03
C ARG A 104 -10.58 22.35 22.57
N SER A 105 -10.26 23.26 23.49
CA SER A 105 -9.94 24.66 23.16
C SER A 105 -8.70 24.75 22.27
N LEU A 106 -7.63 24.03 22.62
CA LEU A 106 -6.42 23.94 21.80
C LEU A 106 -6.73 23.36 20.41
N LEU A 107 -7.55 22.31 20.34
CA LEU A 107 -7.96 21.69 19.07
C LEU A 107 -8.69 22.68 18.16
N VAL A 108 -9.63 23.46 18.69
CA VAL A 108 -10.34 24.51 17.94
C VAL A 108 -9.37 25.57 17.40
N TRP A 109 -8.32 25.90 18.14
CA TRP A 109 -7.28 26.81 17.65
C TRP A 109 -6.42 26.17 16.55
N LEU A 110 -6.04 24.89 16.71
CA LEU A 110 -5.27 24.12 15.73
C LEU A 110 -6.01 23.94 14.41
N GLU A 111 -7.32 23.71 14.43
CA GLU A 111 -8.17 23.60 13.23
C GLU A 111 -8.19 24.87 12.38
N LYS A 112 -7.88 26.03 12.98
CA LYS A 112 -7.76 27.32 12.27
C LYS A 112 -6.37 27.53 11.69
N GLN A 113 -5.37 26.74 12.09
CA GLN A 113 -4.02 26.83 11.57
C GLN A 113 -3.90 26.11 10.23
N GLU A 114 -2.94 26.54 9.42
CA GLU A 114 -2.60 25.83 8.20
C GLU A 114 -1.78 24.58 8.55
N GLY A 115 -2.46 23.44 8.62
CA GLY A 115 -1.88 22.12 8.89
C GLY A 115 -1.99 21.17 7.71
N TYR A 116 -1.00 20.30 7.55
CA TYR A 116 -0.93 19.29 6.51
C TYR A 116 -0.66 17.89 7.08
N LEU A 117 -1.37 16.88 6.59
CA LEU A 117 -1.18 15.47 6.93
C LEU A 117 -0.53 14.71 5.76
N LEU A 118 0.32 13.73 6.08
CA LEU A 118 0.68 12.72 5.10
C LEU A 118 -0.58 11.94 4.69
N LYS A 119 -0.73 11.62 3.41
CA LYS A 119 -1.95 10.98 2.91
C LYS A 119 -2.02 9.52 3.35
N PRO A 120 -3.04 9.04 4.08
CA PRO A 120 -3.19 7.61 4.41
C PRO A 120 -3.88 6.77 3.31
N MET A 121 -4.35 7.43 2.25
CA MET A 121 -5.05 6.86 1.09
C MET A 121 -5.01 7.85 -0.07
N ASN A 122 -5.31 7.42 -1.31
CA ASN A 122 -5.32 8.31 -2.48
C ASN A 122 -6.70 8.87 -2.84
N CYS A 123 -7.79 8.23 -2.40
CA CYS A 123 -9.16 8.51 -2.83
C CYS A 123 -9.52 10.01 -2.83
N PRO A 124 -9.29 10.79 -1.75
CA PRO A 124 -9.61 12.20 -1.75
C PRO A 124 -8.89 13.04 -2.82
N HIS A 125 -7.67 12.68 -3.24
CA HIS A 125 -7.00 13.37 -4.35
C HIS A 125 -7.68 13.04 -5.69
N HIS A 126 -8.04 11.78 -5.91
CA HIS A 126 -8.76 11.36 -7.13
C HIS A 126 -10.15 12.00 -7.20
N ILE A 127 -10.81 12.18 -6.06
CA ILE A 127 -12.06 12.97 -5.94
C ILE A 127 -11.85 14.41 -6.39
N GLN A 128 -10.77 15.08 -5.99
CA GLN A 128 -10.48 16.45 -6.45
C GLN A 128 -10.23 16.50 -7.96
N ILE A 129 -9.52 15.50 -8.52
CA ILE A 129 -9.29 15.38 -9.97
C ILE A 129 -10.62 15.20 -10.71
N TYR A 130 -11.52 14.36 -10.20
CA TYR A 130 -12.85 14.19 -10.76
C TYR A 130 -13.64 15.51 -10.71
N LYS A 131 -13.67 16.16 -9.54
CA LYS A 131 -14.43 17.39 -9.29
C LYS A 131 -13.94 18.61 -10.08
N ALA A 132 -12.68 18.60 -10.53
CA ALA A 132 -12.09 19.70 -11.30
C ALA A 132 -12.75 19.93 -12.68
N VAL A 133 -13.50 18.95 -13.20
CA VAL A 133 -14.15 19.01 -14.51
C VAL A 133 -15.60 18.59 -14.40
N GLN A 134 -16.54 19.42 -14.87
CA GLN A 134 -17.95 19.04 -14.97
C GLN A 134 -18.13 17.84 -15.92
N ARG A 135 -18.99 16.89 -15.54
CA ARG A 135 -19.19 15.64 -16.28
C ARG A 135 -20.66 15.44 -16.67
N SER A 136 -20.87 14.84 -17.84
CA SER A 136 -22.13 14.23 -18.26
C SER A 136 -22.10 12.73 -17.98
N TYR A 137 -23.27 12.08 -17.93
CA TYR A 137 -23.39 10.62 -17.87
C TYR A 137 -22.64 9.91 -19.01
N ARG A 138 -22.45 10.60 -20.15
CA ARG A 138 -21.67 10.10 -21.31
C ARG A 138 -20.16 10.05 -21.07
N ASP A 139 -19.67 10.81 -20.09
CA ASP A 139 -18.25 10.82 -19.71
C ASP A 139 -17.93 9.69 -18.71
N LEU A 140 -18.96 9.03 -18.17
CA LEU A 140 -18.83 7.91 -17.24
C LEU A 140 -18.85 6.57 -18.01
N PRO A 141 -18.01 5.60 -17.61
CA PRO A 141 -17.22 5.57 -16.38
C PRO A 141 -15.88 6.33 -16.48
N VAL A 142 -15.54 7.10 -15.45
CA VAL A 142 -14.21 7.71 -15.29
C VAL A 142 -13.36 6.78 -14.43
N ARG A 143 -12.18 6.39 -14.91
CA ARG A 143 -11.28 5.48 -14.19
C ARG A 143 -9.95 6.18 -13.94
N LEU A 144 -9.66 6.53 -12.68
CA LEU A 144 -8.39 7.10 -12.25
C LEU A 144 -7.55 6.01 -11.60
N ALA A 145 -6.26 5.93 -11.96
CA ALA A 145 -5.33 4.95 -11.41
C ALA A 145 -3.98 5.61 -11.09
N GLU A 146 -3.38 5.23 -9.97
CA GLU A 146 -2.11 5.78 -9.48
C GLU A 146 -1.36 4.70 -8.70
N PHE A 147 -0.05 4.56 -8.95
CA PHE A 147 0.85 3.93 -7.99
C PHE A 147 1.13 4.94 -6.86
N GLY A 148 0.17 5.09 -5.96
CA GLY A 148 0.15 6.17 -4.99
C GLY A 148 0.80 5.79 -3.66
N THR A 149 1.88 6.48 -3.30
CA THR A 149 2.54 6.32 -2.00
C THR A 149 1.75 6.98 -0.88
N VAL A 150 1.40 6.20 0.14
CA VAL A 150 0.60 6.62 1.29
C VAL A 150 1.30 6.23 2.59
N TYR A 151 0.85 6.83 3.69
CA TYR A 151 1.47 6.67 5.00
C TYR A 151 0.43 6.40 6.08
N ARG A 152 0.65 5.34 6.87
CA ARG A 152 -0.15 5.00 8.04
C ARG A 152 0.76 4.84 9.25
N TYR A 153 0.38 5.46 10.36
CA TYR A 153 1.12 5.43 11.60
C TYR A 153 0.84 4.12 12.37
N GLU A 154 1.25 3.01 11.77
CA GLU A 154 1.13 1.67 12.37
C GLU A 154 1.93 1.60 13.69
N GLN A 155 1.42 0.85 14.65
CA GLN A 155 2.07 0.68 15.94
C GLN A 155 3.44 0.01 15.74
N THR A 156 4.46 0.48 16.47
CA THR A 156 5.84 0.00 16.29
C THR A 156 5.96 -1.52 16.47
N GLY A 157 5.18 -2.11 17.39
CA GLY A 157 5.15 -3.56 17.63
C GLY A 157 4.46 -4.38 16.54
N GLU A 158 3.72 -3.76 15.63
CA GLU A 158 3.03 -4.43 14.53
C GLU A 158 3.82 -4.41 13.21
N LEU A 159 4.91 -3.64 13.14
CA LEU A 159 5.74 -3.55 11.93
C LEU A 159 6.43 -4.88 11.66
N SER A 160 6.42 -5.31 10.39
CA SER A 160 7.00 -6.59 9.99
C SER A 160 7.52 -6.53 8.55
N GLY A 161 8.85 -6.60 8.41
CA GLY A 161 9.55 -6.70 7.12
C GLY A 161 8.95 -5.80 6.04
N MET A 162 8.45 -6.42 4.97
CA MET A 162 7.73 -5.74 3.88
C MET A 162 6.21 -5.89 3.98
N THR A 163 5.69 -6.75 4.87
CA THR A 163 4.26 -7.11 4.92
C THR A 163 3.42 -6.13 5.72
N ARG A 164 4.04 -5.41 6.68
CA ARG A 164 3.40 -4.33 7.44
C ARG A 164 4.40 -3.19 7.70
N VAL A 165 4.20 -2.09 6.99
CA VAL A 165 5.10 -0.93 6.94
C VAL A 165 4.32 0.38 7.10
N ARG A 166 4.98 1.46 7.50
CA ARG A 166 4.33 2.78 7.67
C ARG A 166 4.18 3.57 6.37
N GLY A 167 5.10 3.39 5.43
CA GLY A 167 5.05 4.01 4.11
C GLY A 167 4.98 2.92 3.05
N PHE A 168 4.00 2.99 2.17
CA PHE A 168 3.78 1.97 1.15
C PHE A 168 3.12 2.55 -0.10
N THR A 169 3.32 1.90 -1.24
CA THR A 169 2.75 2.31 -2.52
C THR A 169 1.69 1.32 -2.95
N GLN A 170 0.49 1.80 -3.26
CA GLN A 170 -0.61 0.95 -3.73
C GLN A 170 -0.86 1.14 -5.22
N ASP A 171 -1.27 0.08 -5.91
CA ASP A 171 -1.76 0.12 -7.30
C ASP A 171 -3.22 0.62 -7.37
N ASP A 172 -3.46 1.74 -6.72
CA ASP A 172 -4.76 2.24 -6.34
C ASP A 172 -5.55 2.75 -7.55
N GLY A 173 -6.84 2.45 -7.59
CA GLY A 173 -7.76 2.86 -8.64
C GLY A 173 -9.10 3.31 -8.07
N HIS A 174 -9.59 4.44 -8.57
CA HIS A 174 -10.89 5.00 -8.22
C HIS A 174 -11.71 5.20 -9.48
N LEU A 175 -12.81 4.46 -9.58
CA LEU A 175 -13.75 4.58 -10.68
C LEU A 175 -14.96 5.36 -10.21
N PHE A 176 -15.43 6.28 -11.05
CA PHE A 176 -16.67 7.02 -10.86
C PHE A 176 -17.63 6.55 -11.94
N VAL A 177 -18.77 6.00 -11.53
CA VAL A 177 -19.68 5.27 -12.40
C VAL A 177 -21.12 5.68 -12.14
N THR A 178 -22.01 5.48 -13.12
CA THR A 178 -23.45 5.59 -12.87
C THR A 178 -23.96 4.38 -12.08
N SER A 179 -25.15 4.48 -11.47
CA SER A 179 -25.74 3.37 -10.72
C SER A 179 -25.96 2.12 -11.60
N GLU A 180 -26.28 2.32 -12.88
CA GLU A 180 -26.47 1.25 -13.86
C GLU A 180 -25.15 0.55 -14.27
N GLN A 181 -24.02 1.25 -14.14
CA GLN A 181 -22.68 0.74 -14.51
C GLN A 181 -22.01 -0.05 -13.37
N VAL A 182 -22.52 0.01 -12.14
CA VAL A 182 -21.87 -0.56 -10.96
C VAL A 182 -21.57 -2.05 -11.11
N GLU A 183 -22.54 -2.84 -11.59
CA GLU A 183 -22.38 -4.29 -11.72
C GLU A 183 -21.31 -4.68 -12.75
N GLU A 184 -21.35 -4.06 -13.93
CA GLU A 184 -20.37 -4.30 -15.00
C GLU A 184 -18.96 -3.92 -14.55
N GLU A 185 -18.78 -2.74 -13.95
CA GLU A 185 -17.46 -2.28 -13.51
C GLU A 185 -16.93 -3.08 -12.33
N LEU A 186 -17.80 -3.51 -11.39
CA LEU A 186 -17.35 -4.35 -10.27
C LEU A 186 -16.84 -5.70 -10.79
N LEU A 187 -17.56 -6.33 -11.71
CA LEU A 187 -17.15 -7.59 -12.35
C LEU A 187 -15.82 -7.43 -13.11
N ALA A 188 -15.66 -6.36 -13.89
CA ALA A 188 -14.42 -6.10 -14.61
C ALA A 188 -13.22 -5.95 -13.66
N ASN A 189 -13.40 -5.31 -12.51
CA ASN A 189 -12.34 -5.19 -11.50
C ASN A 189 -12.03 -6.52 -10.82
N ILE A 190 -13.03 -7.37 -10.56
CA ILE A 190 -12.82 -8.73 -10.03
C ILE A 190 -12.01 -9.57 -11.02
N GLU A 191 -12.36 -9.55 -12.31
CA GLU A 191 -11.62 -10.26 -13.36
C GLU A 191 -10.18 -9.76 -13.49
N LEU A 192 -9.93 -8.45 -13.29
CA LEU A 192 -8.57 -7.92 -13.23
C LEU A 192 -7.77 -8.53 -12.08
N VAL A 193 -8.34 -8.65 -10.87
CA VAL A 193 -7.66 -9.31 -9.74
C VAL A 193 -7.40 -10.79 -10.05
N ARG A 194 -8.37 -11.51 -10.62
CA ARG A 194 -8.21 -12.91 -11.01
C ARG A 194 -7.10 -13.09 -12.05
N PHE A 195 -7.03 -12.21 -13.04
CA PHE A 195 -5.98 -12.20 -14.05
C PHE A 195 -4.60 -12.04 -13.41
N VAL A 196 -4.45 -11.12 -12.46
CA VAL A 196 -3.21 -10.92 -11.70
C VAL A 196 -2.82 -12.18 -10.93
N LEU A 197 -3.72 -12.72 -10.11
CA LEU A 197 -3.45 -13.92 -9.30
C LEU A 197 -3.07 -15.12 -10.17
N LYS A 198 -3.82 -15.36 -11.26
CA LYS A 198 -3.54 -16.43 -12.23
C LYS A 198 -2.17 -16.28 -12.88
N THR A 199 -1.80 -15.06 -13.28
CA THR A 199 -0.51 -14.77 -13.92
C THR A 199 0.66 -15.11 -13.00
N LEU A 200 0.47 -15.01 -11.69
CA LEU A 200 1.49 -15.25 -10.67
C LEU A 200 1.48 -16.67 -10.11
N GLY A 201 0.52 -17.51 -10.51
CA GLY A 201 0.38 -18.86 -9.96
C GLY A 201 -0.29 -18.91 -8.58
N LEU A 202 -0.92 -17.81 -8.14
CA LEU A 202 -1.64 -17.73 -6.87
C LEU A 202 -3.06 -18.30 -7.04
N GLY A 203 -3.14 -19.62 -7.22
CA GLY A 203 -4.41 -20.32 -7.45
C GLY A 203 -5.20 -20.65 -6.18
N ASP A 204 -4.53 -20.76 -5.02
CA ASP A 204 -5.16 -21.06 -3.73
C ASP A 204 -5.62 -19.78 -3.04
N TYR A 205 -6.84 -19.33 -3.37
CA TYR A 205 -7.47 -18.17 -2.76
C TYR A 205 -8.96 -18.38 -2.56
N ARG A 206 -9.51 -17.63 -1.59
CA ARG A 206 -10.95 -17.47 -1.38
C ARG A 206 -11.32 -16.00 -1.47
N VAL A 207 -12.59 -15.75 -1.75
CA VAL A 207 -13.15 -14.40 -1.65
C VAL A 207 -13.81 -14.20 -0.30
N ARG A 208 -13.55 -13.05 0.31
CA ARG A 208 -14.22 -12.61 1.53
C ARG A 208 -15.04 -11.37 1.23
N ILE A 209 -16.31 -11.43 1.53
CA ILE A 209 -17.25 -10.33 1.46
C ILE A 209 -17.31 -9.69 2.85
N GLY A 210 -16.68 -8.52 3.00
CA GLY A 210 -16.70 -7.76 4.24
C GLY A 210 -17.99 -6.96 4.38
N LEU A 211 -18.79 -7.28 5.39
CA LEU A 211 -20.06 -6.62 5.73
C LEU A 211 -19.90 -5.74 6.98
N ARG A 212 -20.83 -4.81 7.19
CA ARG A 212 -20.83 -3.95 8.38
C ARG A 212 -21.22 -4.73 9.64
N ALA A 213 -20.52 -4.48 10.73
CA ALA A 213 -20.98 -4.89 12.06
C ALA A 213 -22.13 -4.00 12.53
N LYS A 214 -23.19 -4.62 13.07
CA LYS A 214 -24.33 -3.88 13.62
C LYS A 214 -23.93 -3.14 14.89
N GLY A 215 -24.37 -1.88 15.01
CA GLY A 215 -24.15 -1.07 16.22
C GLY A 215 -22.74 -0.51 16.39
N SER A 216 -21.89 -0.57 15.36
CA SER A 216 -20.56 0.06 15.37
C SER A 216 -20.64 1.52 14.89
N ASP A 217 -19.88 2.38 15.55
CA ASP A 217 -19.62 3.78 15.19
C ASP A 217 -18.56 3.96 14.09
N LYS A 218 -17.93 2.87 13.65
CA LYS A 218 -16.92 2.84 12.58
C LYS A 218 -17.48 3.23 11.22
N TYR A 219 -18.74 2.91 10.94
CA TYR A 219 -19.32 2.99 9.60
C TYR A 219 -20.01 4.32 9.35
N VAL A 220 -19.86 4.84 8.13
CA VAL A 220 -20.38 6.16 7.73
C VAL A 220 -21.37 6.03 6.58
N GLY A 221 -22.28 7.01 6.48
CA GLY A 221 -23.36 7.00 5.48
C GLY A 221 -24.70 6.56 6.06
N SER A 222 -25.75 6.57 5.25
CA SER A 222 -27.07 6.13 5.69
C SER A 222 -27.19 4.61 5.70
N ASN A 223 -28.12 4.07 6.51
CA ASN A 223 -28.41 2.64 6.49
C ASN A 223 -28.84 2.15 5.10
N ASP A 224 -29.64 2.94 4.38
CA ASP A 224 -30.11 2.61 3.04
C ASP A 224 -28.94 2.47 2.04
N ASP A 225 -27.93 3.33 2.11
CA ASP A 225 -26.76 3.24 1.23
C ASP A 225 -25.99 1.94 1.46
N TRP A 226 -25.83 1.57 2.74
CA TRP A 226 -25.19 0.33 3.13
C TRP A 226 -25.99 -0.90 2.70
N ASP A 227 -27.30 -0.91 2.94
CA ASP A 227 -28.16 -2.02 2.55
C ASP A 227 -28.15 -2.23 1.03
N ASN A 228 -28.16 -1.13 0.27
CA ASN A 228 -28.03 -1.18 -1.19
C ASN A 228 -26.65 -1.70 -1.64
N ALA A 229 -25.56 -1.22 -1.02
CA ALA A 229 -24.21 -1.63 -1.35
C ALA A 229 -23.97 -3.12 -1.03
N GLU A 230 -24.40 -3.58 0.14
CA GLU A 230 -24.26 -4.97 0.58
C GLU A 230 -25.09 -5.91 -0.29
N ALA A 231 -26.34 -5.53 -0.60
CA ALA A 231 -27.21 -6.31 -1.48
C ALA A 231 -26.66 -6.39 -2.92
N ALA A 232 -26.12 -5.29 -3.45
CA ALA A 232 -25.49 -5.27 -4.77
C ALA A 232 -24.28 -6.20 -4.81
N LEU A 233 -23.39 -6.09 -3.82
CA LEU A 233 -22.15 -6.85 -3.76
C LEU A 233 -22.41 -8.36 -3.56
N LEU A 234 -23.37 -8.73 -2.71
CA LEU A 234 -23.79 -10.14 -2.52
C LEU A 234 -24.42 -10.74 -3.78
N ARG A 235 -25.24 -9.96 -4.51
CA ARG A 235 -25.83 -10.41 -5.78
C ARG A 235 -24.76 -10.73 -6.82
N ILE A 236 -23.76 -9.85 -6.92
CA ILE A 236 -22.67 -9.97 -7.88
C ILE A 236 -21.80 -11.19 -7.54
N VAL A 237 -21.42 -11.35 -6.27
CA VAL A 237 -20.58 -12.49 -5.84
C VAL A 237 -21.33 -13.82 -5.94
N LYS A 238 -22.66 -13.87 -5.74
CA LYS A 238 -23.44 -15.09 -5.94
C LYS A 238 -23.37 -15.62 -7.38
N ASN A 239 -23.21 -14.73 -8.35
CA ASN A 239 -23.08 -15.08 -9.76
C ASN A 239 -21.65 -15.47 -10.16
N LEU A 240 -20.67 -15.18 -9.30
CA LEU A 240 -19.29 -15.61 -9.49
C LEU A 240 -19.14 -17.02 -8.90
N GLU A 241 -18.83 -18.00 -9.76
CA GLU A 241 -18.56 -19.39 -9.36
C GLU A 241 -17.25 -19.51 -8.56
N MET A 242 -17.20 -18.88 -7.38
CA MET A 242 -16.01 -18.69 -6.57
C MET A 242 -16.28 -19.05 -5.11
N PRO A 243 -15.34 -19.74 -4.43
CA PRO A 243 -15.44 -19.95 -2.99
C PRO A 243 -15.47 -18.60 -2.27
N HIS A 244 -16.56 -18.33 -1.55
CA HIS A 244 -16.72 -17.07 -0.82
C HIS A 244 -17.29 -17.26 0.59
N SER A 245 -16.91 -16.35 1.49
CA SER A 245 -17.51 -16.18 2.82
C SER A 245 -17.99 -14.75 3.01
N ALA A 246 -19.11 -14.57 3.70
CA ALA A 246 -19.56 -13.26 4.17
C ALA A 246 -19.18 -13.11 5.65
N GLU A 247 -18.44 -12.04 5.97
CA GLU A 247 -17.86 -11.81 7.30
C GLU A 247 -18.25 -10.42 7.81
N GLU A 248 -18.97 -10.37 8.94
CA GLU A 248 -19.36 -9.11 9.60
C GLU A 248 -18.15 -8.43 10.27
N GLY A 249 -18.13 -7.10 10.28
CA GLY A 249 -17.05 -6.31 10.89
C GLY A 249 -15.90 -5.99 9.94
N GLU A 250 -15.74 -6.80 8.90
CA GLU A 250 -14.61 -6.71 7.97
C GLU A 250 -14.74 -5.59 6.94
N ALA A 251 -15.92 -4.97 6.75
CA ALA A 251 -16.11 -3.87 5.79
C ALA A 251 -15.17 -2.65 6.03
N ALA A 252 -14.96 -1.87 4.96
CA ALA A 252 -14.34 -0.56 5.07
C ALA A 252 -15.29 0.41 5.78
N PHE A 253 -14.80 1.57 6.24
CA PHE A 253 -15.66 2.50 6.97
C PHE A 253 -16.75 3.13 6.08
N TYR A 254 -16.51 3.23 4.76
CA TYR A 254 -17.41 3.88 3.79
C TYR A 254 -18.26 2.92 2.94
N GLY A 255 -18.07 1.60 3.07
CA GLY A 255 -18.83 0.63 2.30
C GLY A 255 -18.33 -0.82 2.42
N PRO A 256 -19.11 -1.78 1.90
CA PRO A 256 -18.71 -3.18 1.85
C PRO A 256 -17.61 -3.40 0.81
N LYS A 257 -16.87 -4.50 0.96
CA LYS A 257 -15.75 -4.83 0.08
C LYS A 257 -15.65 -6.32 -0.22
N ILE A 258 -15.02 -6.61 -1.35
CA ILE A 258 -14.59 -7.93 -1.78
C ILE A 258 -13.08 -8.00 -1.59
N ASP A 259 -12.63 -8.87 -0.71
CA ASP A 259 -11.21 -9.14 -0.48
C ASP A 259 -10.82 -10.50 -1.07
N PHE A 260 -9.66 -10.56 -1.71
CA PHE A 260 -9.05 -11.79 -2.19
C PHE A 260 -8.02 -12.24 -1.16
N VAL A 261 -8.35 -13.33 -0.46
CA VAL A 261 -7.52 -13.91 0.60
C VAL A 261 -6.74 -15.07 0.01
N VAL A 262 -5.44 -14.88 -0.14
CA VAL A 262 -4.51 -15.85 -0.74
C VAL A 262 -3.76 -16.58 0.36
N ARG A 263 -3.58 -17.89 0.21
CA ARG A 263 -2.76 -18.68 1.14
C ARG A 263 -1.31 -18.76 0.63
N ASP A 264 -0.35 -18.48 1.51
CA ASP A 264 1.07 -18.63 1.19
C ASP A 264 1.57 -20.08 1.34
N CYS A 265 2.83 -20.30 0.97
CA CYS A 265 3.47 -21.63 0.97
C CYS A 265 3.64 -22.26 2.37
N ILE A 266 3.45 -21.51 3.45
CA ILE A 266 3.49 -22.01 4.83
C ILE A 266 2.12 -21.94 5.53
N GLY A 267 1.04 -21.68 4.76
CA GLY A 267 -0.34 -21.76 5.22
C GLY A 267 -0.93 -20.50 5.83
N ARG A 268 -0.24 -19.34 5.79
CA ARG A 268 -0.81 -18.07 6.28
C ARG A 268 -1.72 -17.46 5.21
N GLU A 269 -2.75 -16.75 5.68
CA GLU A 269 -3.72 -16.08 4.82
C GLU A 269 -3.38 -14.58 4.70
N TRP A 270 -3.31 -14.11 3.45
CA TRP A 270 -2.98 -12.73 3.12
C TRP A 270 -4.09 -12.10 2.29
N GLN A 271 -4.58 -10.95 2.75
CA GLN A 271 -5.41 -10.09 1.90
C GLN A 271 -4.50 -9.34 0.91
N LEU A 272 -4.69 -9.62 -0.39
CA LEU A 272 -3.97 -8.97 -1.49
C LEU A 272 -4.88 -8.00 -2.24
N GLY A 273 -5.74 -8.54 -3.10
CA GLY A 273 -6.66 -7.75 -3.92
C GLY A 273 -7.87 -7.29 -3.12
N THR A 274 -8.31 -6.05 -3.34
CA THR A 274 -9.58 -5.55 -2.79
C THR A 274 -10.35 -4.75 -3.83
N VAL A 275 -11.67 -4.91 -3.83
CA VAL A 275 -12.61 -4.08 -4.60
C VAL A 275 -13.71 -3.63 -3.65
N GLN A 276 -13.94 -2.33 -3.54
CA GLN A 276 -14.81 -1.73 -2.52
C GLN A 276 -15.83 -0.81 -3.20
N LEU A 277 -17.08 -0.87 -2.73
CA LEU A 277 -18.18 -0.08 -3.28
C LEU A 277 -18.55 1.05 -2.32
N ASP A 278 -18.44 2.30 -2.77
CA ASP A 278 -18.59 3.49 -1.94
C ASP A 278 -19.65 4.45 -2.49
N TYR A 279 -20.73 4.59 -1.70
CA TYR A 279 -21.81 5.55 -1.92
C TYR A 279 -21.65 6.81 -1.05
N ASN A 280 -20.74 6.78 -0.09
CA ASN A 280 -20.61 7.78 0.96
C ASN A 280 -19.63 8.90 0.57
N LEU A 281 -18.41 8.61 0.11
CA LEU A 281 -17.48 9.68 -0.25
C LEU A 281 -18.00 10.57 -1.39
N PRO A 282 -18.68 10.05 -2.44
CA PRO A 282 -19.34 10.91 -3.43
C PRO A 282 -20.35 11.89 -2.82
N LYS A 283 -21.05 11.51 -1.75
CA LYS A 283 -21.98 12.40 -1.02
C LYS A 283 -21.22 13.42 -0.19
N ARG A 284 -20.22 12.99 0.58
CA ARG A 284 -19.43 13.87 1.46
C ARG A 284 -18.64 14.94 0.72
N PHE A 285 -18.27 14.68 -0.53
CA PHE A 285 -17.51 15.61 -1.36
C PHE A 285 -18.37 16.35 -2.40
N ASP A 286 -19.69 16.18 -2.37
CA ASP A 286 -20.63 16.74 -3.33
C ASP A 286 -20.18 16.49 -4.78
N LEU A 287 -19.97 15.22 -5.10
CA LEU A 287 -19.67 14.80 -6.47
C LEU A 287 -20.94 14.71 -7.28
N GLU A 288 -20.86 15.17 -8.53
CA GLU A 288 -22.01 15.36 -9.40
C GLU A 288 -21.67 15.07 -10.87
N TYR A 289 -22.66 14.59 -11.61
CA TYR A 289 -22.67 14.53 -13.07
C TYR A 289 -24.07 14.88 -13.60
N ILE A 290 -24.16 15.31 -14.87
CA ILE A 290 -25.44 15.58 -15.53
C ILE A 290 -25.97 14.31 -16.20
N GLY A 291 -27.12 13.84 -15.72
CA GLY A 291 -27.81 12.65 -16.21
C GLY A 291 -28.42 12.80 -17.60
N ALA A 292 -28.88 11.68 -18.19
CA ALA A 292 -29.59 11.68 -19.47
C ALA A 292 -30.95 12.42 -19.40
N ASP A 293 -31.51 12.55 -18.21
CA ASP A 293 -32.70 13.33 -17.88
C ASP A 293 -32.40 14.84 -17.68
N ASN A 294 -31.15 15.25 -17.92
CA ASN A 294 -30.66 16.61 -17.74
C ASN A 294 -30.75 17.11 -16.28
N ARG A 295 -30.79 16.19 -15.31
CA ARG A 295 -30.74 16.49 -13.87
C ARG A 295 -29.34 16.22 -13.32
N VAL A 296 -29.07 16.78 -12.14
CA VAL A 296 -27.85 16.50 -11.39
C VAL A 296 -28.01 15.15 -10.69
N HIS A 297 -27.07 14.26 -10.93
CA HIS A 297 -26.96 12.95 -10.29
C HIS A 297 -25.61 12.82 -9.61
N ARG A 298 -25.50 11.86 -8.70
CA ARG A 298 -24.27 11.60 -7.95
C ARG A 298 -23.64 10.29 -8.45
N PRO A 299 -22.33 10.27 -8.77
CA PRO A 299 -21.69 9.02 -9.18
C PRO A 299 -21.54 8.08 -7.98
N VAL A 300 -21.43 6.79 -8.27
CA VAL A 300 -20.97 5.77 -7.31
C VAL A 300 -19.46 5.62 -7.49
N MET A 301 -18.72 5.44 -6.40
CA MET A 301 -17.27 5.23 -6.47
C MET A 301 -16.91 3.76 -6.21
N ILE A 302 -16.05 3.20 -7.06
CA ILE A 302 -15.44 1.88 -6.84
C ILE A 302 -13.96 2.08 -6.57
N HIS A 303 -13.50 1.57 -5.43
CA HIS A 303 -12.09 1.53 -5.07
C HIS A 303 -11.52 0.18 -5.43
N ARG A 304 -10.32 0.14 -5.99
CA ARG A 304 -9.68 -1.13 -6.29
C ARG A 304 -8.16 -1.06 -6.21
N ALA A 305 -7.58 -2.11 -5.63
CA ALA A 305 -6.14 -2.34 -5.60
C ALA A 305 -5.88 -3.84 -5.86
N PRO A 306 -5.65 -4.25 -7.12
CA PRO A 306 -5.40 -5.64 -7.49
C PRO A 306 -4.19 -6.29 -6.80
N PHE A 307 -3.07 -5.58 -6.70
CA PHE A 307 -1.87 -6.04 -5.99
C PHE A 307 -1.93 -5.72 -4.50
N GLY A 308 -2.62 -4.63 -4.12
CA GLY A 308 -2.62 -4.11 -2.76
C GLY A 308 -1.46 -3.13 -2.57
N SER A 309 -0.70 -3.24 -1.48
CA SER A 309 0.58 -2.52 -1.39
C SER A 309 1.69 -3.30 -2.07
N MET A 310 2.53 -2.62 -2.85
CA MET A 310 3.66 -3.22 -3.57
C MET A 310 4.66 -3.87 -2.62
N GLU A 311 4.86 -3.30 -1.44
CA GLU A 311 5.74 -3.83 -0.41
C GLU A 311 5.23 -5.17 0.11
N ARG A 312 3.95 -5.24 0.51
CA ARG A 312 3.34 -6.48 1.00
C ARG A 312 3.30 -7.52 -0.10
N PHE A 313 2.89 -7.11 -1.29
CA PHE A 313 2.82 -7.98 -2.46
C PHE A 313 4.20 -8.58 -2.78
N MET A 314 5.27 -7.76 -2.78
CA MET A 314 6.64 -8.26 -2.97
C MET A 314 7.06 -9.22 -1.86
N GLY A 315 6.76 -8.92 -0.60
CA GLY A 315 7.01 -9.84 0.52
C GLY A 315 6.38 -11.21 0.31
N ILE A 316 5.10 -11.23 -0.10
CA ILE A 316 4.36 -12.47 -0.41
C ILE A 316 4.96 -13.18 -1.62
N LEU A 317 5.35 -12.46 -2.69
CA LEU A 317 5.96 -13.09 -3.86
C LEU A 317 7.31 -13.73 -3.54
N ILE A 318 8.15 -13.09 -2.71
CA ILE A 318 9.42 -13.66 -2.25
C ILE A 318 9.17 -15.00 -1.55
N GLU A 319 8.18 -15.05 -0.66
CA GLU A 319 7.84 -16.28 0.05
C GLU A 319 7.21 -17.33 -0.87
N HIS A 320 6.27 -16.92 -1.73
CA HIS A 320 5.58 -17.79 -2.68
C HIS A 320 6.56 -18.53 -3.61
N PHE A 321 7.54 -17.82 -4.16
CA PHE A 321 8.58 -18.42 -4.99
C PHE A 321 9.77 -18.96 -4.19
N ALA A 322 9.76 -18.85 -2.86
CA ALA A 322 10.91 -19.09 -2.00
C ALA A 322 12.18 -18.38 -2.53
N GLY A 323 12.05 -17.15 -3.06
CA GLY A 323 13.11 -16.38 -3.70
C GLY A 323 13.53 -16.87 -5.10
N ALA A 324 13.00 -17.99 -5.59
CA ALA A 324 13.29 -18.57 -6.89
C ALA A 324 12.33 -18.03 -7.97
N PHE A 325 12.33 -16.72 -8.19
CA PHE A 325 11.42 -16.06 -9.14
C PHE A 325 11.43 -16.69 -10.54
N PRO A 326 10.29 -16.65 -11.28
CA PRO A 326 10.27 -16.96 -12.72
C PRO A 326 11.13 -15.97 -13.49
N VAL A 327 11.59 -16.37 -14.68
CA VAL A 327 12.50 -15.56 -15.52
C VAL A 327 11.98 -14.15 -15.70
N TRP A 328 10.70 -13.95 -16.00
CA TRP A 328 10.16 -12.61 -16.24
C TRP A 328 10.18 -11.68 -15.01
N LEU A 329 10.19 -12.23 -13.78
CA LEU A 329 10.27 -11.48 -12.52
C LEU A 329 11.68 -11.42 -11.91
N ALA A 330 12.57 -12.33 -12.28
CA ALA A 330 13.88 -12.45 -11.63
C ALA A 330 14.71 -11.15 -11.79
N PRO A 331 15.32 -10.62 -10.72
CA PRO A 331 16.12 -9.38 -10.80
C PRO A 331 17.31 -9.54 -11.73
N GLU A 332 17.90 -10.73 -11.78
CA GLU A 332 18.87 -11.19 -12.76
C GLU A 332 18.30 -12.43 -13.45
N GLN A 333 18.13 -12.39 -14.77
CA GLN A 333 17.53 -13.46 -15.58
C GLN A 333 18.59 -14.43 -16.08
N VAL A 334 19.76 -13.90 -16.47
CA VAL A 334 20.89 -14.65 -17.00
C VAL A 334 22.17 -14.19 -16.31
N ARG A 335 23.03 -15.13 -15.91
CA ARG A 335 24.43 -14.84 -15.55
C ARG A 335 25.38 -15.48 -16.56
N VAL A 336 26.20 -14.68 -17.22
CA VAL A 336 27.22 -15.17 -18.17
C VAL A 336 28.50 -15.49 -17.42
N LEU A 337 29.01 -16.71 -17.59
CA LEU A 337 30.12 -17.27 -16.83
C LEU A 337 31.27 -17.70 -17.77
N PRO A 338 32.26 -16.84 -18.04
CA PRO A 338 33.42 -17.23 -18.82
C PRO A 338 34.32 -18.21 -18.04
N VAL A 339 34.74 -19.31 -18.69
CA VAL A 339 35.61 -20.34 -18.06
C VAL A 339 37.06 -19.88 -17.88
N SER A 340 37.49 -18.84 -18.60
CA SER A 340 38.83 -18.25 -18.54
C SER A 340 38.80 -16.77 -18.91
N GLU A 341 39.88 -16.03 -18.60
CA GLU A 341 40.03 -14.62 -19.00
C GLU A 341 39.96 -14.43 -20.52
N LYS A 342 40.43 -15.42 -21.30
CA LYS A 342 40.36 -15.38 -22.76
C LYS A 342 38.93 -15.37 -23.30
N ALA A 343 37.96 -15.87 -22.53
CA ALA A 343 36.54 -15.86 -22.89
C ALA A 343 35.80 -14.61 -22.37
N ALA A 344 36.47 -13.71 -21.64
CA ALA A 344 35.83 -12.56 -21.01
C ALA A 344 35.24 -11.57 -22.02
N ASP A 345 35.93 -11.33 -23.14
CA ASP A 345 35.43 -10.43 -24.20
C ASP A 345 34.17 -10.99 -24.85
N TYR A 346 34.13 -12.30 -25.09
CA TYR A 346 32.94 -12.97 -25.63
C TYR A 346 31.78 -12.94 -24.63
N ALA A 347 32.05 -13.13 -23.32
CA ALA A 347 31.04 -12.99 -22.29
C ALA A 347 30.41 -11.58 -22.24
N LYS A 348 31.23 -10.53 -22.38
CA LYS A 348 30.75 -9.14 -22.46
C LYS A 348 29.94 -8.87 -23.72
N GLN A 349 30.31 -9.47 -24.86
CA GLN A 349 29.53 -9.38 -26.10
C GLN A 349 28.15 -10.03 -25.95
N ILE A 350 28.08 -11.20 -25.30
CA ILE A 350 26.80 -11.86 -25.00
C ILE A 350 25.95 -11.02 -24.06
N GLU A 351 26.54 -10.49 -22.99
CA GLU A 351 25.85 -9.59 -22.07
C GLU A 351 25.24 -8.40 -22.81
N LEU A 352 26.00 -7.74 -23.68
CA LEU A 352 25.52 -6.61 -24.47
C LEU A 352 24.33 -7.00 -25.35
N LYS A 353 24.44 -8.10 -26.12
CA LYS A 353 23.36 -8.59 -26.98
C LYS A 353 22.09 -8.94 -26.20
N LEU A 354 22.23 -9.57 -25.05
CA LEU A 354 21.09 -9.90 -24.17
C LEU A 354 20.45 -8.62 -23.59
N ARG A 355 21.26 -7.65 -23.15
CA ARG A 355 20.75 -6.34 -22.66
C ARG A 355 20.01 -5.58 -23.76
N GLU A 356 20.52 -5.58 -24.99
CA GLU A 356 19.85 -4.96 -26.15
C GLU A 356 18.48 -5.60 -26.45
N ALA A 357 18.29 -6.88 -26.14
CA ALA A 357 17.01 -7.57 -26.20
C ALA A 357 16.12 -7.36 -24.95
N GLY A 358 16.50 -6.47 -24.02
CA GLY A 358 15.74 -6.19 -22.80
C GLY A 358 15.86 -7.26 -21.71
N ILE A 359 16.82 -8.17 -21.82
CA ILE A 359 17.07 -9.23 -20.83
C ILE A 359 18.00 -8.69 -19.74
N ARG A 360 17.62 -8.89 -18.47
CA ARG A 360 18.43 -8.51 -17.31
C ARG A 360 19.54 -9.54 -17.11
N VAL A 361 20.76 -9.18 -17.47
CA VAL A 361 21.92 -10.07 -17.47
C VAL A 361 23.13 -9.42 -16.80
N THR A 362 24.00 -10.24 -16.22
CA THR A 362 25.34 -9.84 -15.73
C THR A 362 26.40 -10.78 -16.28
N ALA A 363 27.54 -10.26 -16.74
CA ALA A 363 28.74 -11.06 -16.97
C ALA A 363 29.61 -11.12 -15.70
N ASP A 364 29.73 -12.29 -15.09
CA ASP A 364 30.60 -12.51 -13.94
C ASP A 364 32.01 -12.89 -14.41
N ILE A 365 32.84 -11.87 -14.61
CA ILE A 365 34.24 -11.99 -15.02
C ILE A 365 35.22 -12.11 -13.82
N GLY A 366 34.73 -12.54 -12.66
CA GLY A 366 35.55 -12.72 -11.47
C GLY A 366 36.66 -13.78 -11.64
N SER A 367 37.70 -13.66 -10.83
CA SER A 367 38.87 -14.57 -10.83
C SER A 367 38.61 -15.92 -10.14
N ASP A 368 37.43 -16.08 -9.53
CA ASP A 368 37.04 -17.33 -8.89
C ASP A 368 36.93 -18.50 -9.88
N LYS A 369 37.21 -19.71 -9.38
CA LYS A 369 37.03 -20.94 -10.15
C LYS A 369 35.58 -21.04 -10.66
N ILE A 370 35.40 -21.50 -11.89
CA ILE A 370 34.08 -21.58 -12.54
C ILE A 370 33.04 -22.33 -11.68
N GLY A 371 33.44 -23.42 -11.01
CA GLY A 371 32.55 -24.16 -10.11
C GLY A 371 32.06 -23.35 -8.91
N ALA A 372 32.90 -22.45 -8.37
CA ALA A 372 32.50 -21.54 -7.31
C ALA A 372 31.50 -20.49 -7.82
N ARG A 373 31.75 -19.90 -9.00
CA ARG A 373 30.82 -18.95 -9.64
C ARG A 373 29.48 -19.58 -10.01
N ILE A 374 29.46 -20.81 -10.53
CA ILE A 374 28.23 -21.59 -10.76
C ILE A 374 27.48 -21.80 -9.44
N ARG A 375 28.18 -22.16 -8.37
CA ARG A 375 27.57 -22.34 -7.04
C ARG A 375 26.96 -21.03 -6.54
N THR A 376 27.67 -19.91 -6.66
CA THR A 376 27.16 -18.58 -6.28
C THR A 376 25.90 -18.24 -7.07
N ALA A 377 25.91 -18.37 -8.40
CA ALA A 377 24.74 -18.12 -9.24
C ALA A 377 23.54 -19.02 -8.90
N THR A 378 23.81 -20.27 -8.51
CA THR A 378 22.78 -21.21 -8.04
C THR A 378 22.20 -20.77 -6.69
N LEU A 379 23.03 -20.32 -5.75
CA LEU A 379 22.59 -19.80 -4.45
C LEU A 379 21.79 -18.50 -4.59
N ASP A 380 22.19 -17.64 -5.53
CA ASP A 380 21.49 -16.41 -5.90
C ASP A 380 20.18 -16.69 -6.68
N LYS A 381 19.93 -17.96 -7.03
CA LYS A 381 18.73 -18.43 -7.75
C LYS A 381 18.55 -17.76 -9.11
N VAL A 382 19.64 -17.44 -9.81
CA VAL A 382 19.60 -16.95 -11.18
C VAL A 382 18.92 -18.00 -12.07
N PRO A 383 17.87 -17.67 -12.85
CA PRO A 383 17.15 -18.65 -13.66
C PRO A 383 18.03 -19.37 -14.67
N TYR A 384 18.92 -18.65 -15.36
CA TYR A 384 19.83 -19.23 -16.34
C TYR A 384 21.28 -18.81 -16.12
N MET A 385 22.19 -19.76 -16.29
CA MET A 385 23.62 -19.50 -16.41
C MET A 385 24.06 -19.80 -17.85
N ALA A 386 24.77 -18.87 -18.48
CA ALA A 386 25.37 -19.05 -19.80
C ALA A 386 26.88 -19.21 -19.65
N VAL A 387 27.37 -20.45 -19.66
CA VAL A 387 28.80 -20.76 -19.53
C VAL A 387 29.46 -20.66 -20.90
N VAL A 388 30.59 -19.95 -20.98
CA VAL A 388 31.29 -19.71 -22.24
C VAL A 388 32.78 -19.96 -22.13
N GLY A 389 33.34 -20.74 -23.07
CA GLY A 389 34.76 -20.88 -23.27
C GLY A 389 35.20 -20.55 -24.69
N GLU A 390 36.46 -20.88 -25.00
CA GLU A 390 37.03 -20.65 -26.33
C GLU A 390 36.26 -21.40 -27.42
N LYS A 391 35.75 -22.61 -27.11
CA LYS A 391 34.92 -23.39 -28.03
C LYS A 391 33.61 -22.67 -28.38
N GLU A 392 32.90 -22.20 -27.36
CA GLU A 392 31.64 -21.48 -27.52
C GLU A 392 31.85 -20.14 -28.24
N ALA A 393 32.97 -19.45 -27.98
CA ALA A 393 33.33 -18.22 -28.68
C ALA A 393 33.58 -18.46 -30.18
N GLN A 394 34.24 -19.57 -30.54
CA GLN A 394 34.49 -19.93 -31.94
C GLN A 394 33.21 -20.32 -32.69
N SER A 395 32.26 -20.98 -32.03
CA SER A 395 31.01 -21.44 -32.64
C SER A 395 29.85 -20.45 -32.53
N GLY A 396 30.01 -19.33 -31.83
CA GLY A 396 28.93 -18.36 -31.58
C GLY A 396 27.82 -18.92 -30.69
N GLN A 397 28.17 -19.82 -29.77
CA GLN A 397 27.24 -20.55 -28.91
C GLN A 397 27.37 -20.13 -27.45
N VAL A 398 26.45 -20.65 -26.62
CA VAL A 398 26.49 -20.60 -25.16
C VAL A 398 26.13 -21.98 -24.61
N SER A 399 26.84 -22.43 -23.57
CA SER A 399 26.42 -23.62 -22.83
C SER A 399 25.44 -23.18 -21.74
N VAL A 400 24.17 -23.56 -21.89
CA VAL A 400 23.09 -23.05 -21.04
C VAL A 400 22.79 -24.02 -19.92
N ARG A 401 22.70 -23.50 -18.70
CA ARG A 401 22.24 -24.24 -17.53
C ARG A 401 21.02 -23.54 -16.96
N ASP A 402 19.91 -24.26 -16.88
CA ASP A 402 18.67 -23.87 -16.21
C ASP A 402 18.76 -24.22 -14.72
N ARG A 403 18.30 -23.31 -13.86
CA ARG A 403 18.19 -23.52 -12.42
C ARG A 403 17.34 -24.76 -12.08
N VAL A 404 16.30 -25.06 -12.87
CA VAL A 404 15.35 -26.15 -12.63
C VAL A 404 15.81 -27.43 -13.31
N THR A 405 15.98 -27.43 -14.64
CA THR A 405 16.27 -28.66 -15.39
C THR A 405 17.75 -29.02 -15.46
N GLY A 406 18.65 -28.15 -15.00
CA GLY A 406 20.09 -28.36 -15.04
C GLY A 406 20.70 -28.04 -16.40
N ASP A 407 21.66 -28.86 -16.84
CA ASP A 407 22.42 -28.60 -18.06
C ASP A 407 21.57 -28.84 -19.33
N LEU A 408 21.43 -27.80 -20.15
CA LEU A 408 20.74 -27.84 -21.44
C LEU A 408 21.71 -27.99 -22.62
N GLY A 409 23.02 -27.98 -22.37
CA GLY A 409 24.06 -28.09 -23.37
C GLY A 409 24.29 -26.80 -24.18
N ALA A 410 25.10 -26.95 -25.23
CA ALA A 410 25.47 -25.84 -26.11
C ALA A 410 24.38 -25.56 -27.14
N ILE A 411 23.90 -24.31 -27.18
CA ILE A 411 22.95 -23.80 -28.18
C ILE A 411 23.47 -22.49 -28.75
N SER A 412 22.98 -22.10 -29.94
CA SER A 412 23.32 -20.78 -30.49
C SER A 412 22.78 -19.66 -29.60
N LEU A 413 23.47 -18.53 -29.58
CA LEU A 413 23.03 -17.37 -28.83
C LEU A 413 21.63 -16.91 -29.28
N GLU A 414 21.36 -16.96 -30.59
CA GLU A 414 20.06 -16.59 -31.16
C GLU A 414 18.93 -17.50 -30.67
N ALA A 415 19.17 -18.81 -30.59
CA ALA A 415 18.19 -19.76 -30.09
C ALA A 415 17.93 -19.57 -28.57
N PHE A 416 18.98 -19.25 -27.82
CA PHE A 416 18.86 -18.95 -26.40
C PHE A 416 18.04 -17.67 -26.15
N MET A 417 18.32 -16.60 -26.89
CA MET A 417 17.57 -15.35 -26.84
C MET A 417 16.10 -15.57 -27.17
N ALA A 418 15.80 -16.27 -28.28
CA ALA A 418 14.43 -16.56 -28.68
C ALA A 418 13.66 -17.36 -27.62
N ARG A 419 14.32 -18.31 -26.94
CA ARG A 419 13.73 -19.05 -25.81
C ARG A 419 13.36 -18.11 -24.66
N LEU A 420 14.30 -17.25 -24.24
CA LEU A 420 14.08 -16.31 -23.14
C LEU A 420 12.96 -15.33 -23.45
N GLU A 421 12.92 -14.78 -24.67
CA GLU A 421 11.86 -13.86 -25.11
C GLU A 421 10.47 -14.50 -25.04
N VAL A 422 10.34 -15.75 -25.49
CA VAL A 422 9.08 -16.50 -25.41
C VAL A 422 8.70 -16.71 -23.94
N GLU A 423 9.62 -17.17 -23.11
CA GLU A 423 9.37 -17.44 -21.70
C GLU A 423 8.97 -16.17 -20.93
N ILE A 424 9.63 -15.04 -21.22
CA ILE A 424 9.34 -13.74 -20.62
C ILE A 424 7.99 -13.21 -21.08
N ARG A 425 7.72 -13.23 -22.38
CA ARG A 425 6.47 -12.72 -22.97
C ARG A 425 5.26 -13.49 -22.50
N GLU A 426 5.37 -14.81 -22.41
CA GLU A 426 4.30 -15.69 -21.93
C GLU A 426 4.19 -15.73 -20.41
N ARG A 427 5.09 -15.04 -19.68
CA ARG A 427 5.14 -15.00 -18.22
C ARG A 427 5.11 -16.39 -17.60
N ARG A 428 5.85 -17.33 -18.20
CA ARG A 428 5.82 -18.73 -17.78
C ARG A 428 6.28 -18.85 -16.32
N LEU A 429 5.55 -19.66 -15.57
CA LEU A 429 5.90 -20.02 -14.21
C LEU A 429 6.86 -21.22 -14.24
N PRO A 430 7.76 -21.37 -13.25
CA PRO A 430 8.62 -22.54 -13.17
C PRO A 430 7.73 -23.79 -13.00
N ALA A 431 8.14 -24.91 -13.58
CA ALA A 431 7.52 -26.20 -13.23
C ALA A 431 7.72 -26.42 -11.72
N GLY A 432 6.61 -26.58 -11.01
CA GLY A 432 6.55 -26.70 -9.54
C GLY A 432 7.19 -27.96 -8.99
#